data_AF-A0A7C2PTG0-F1
#
_entry.id   AF-A0A7C2PTG0-F1
#
_cell.length_a   1.000
_cell.length_b   1.000
_cell.length_c   1.000
_cell.angle_alpha   90.00
_cell.angle_beta   90.00
_cell.angle_gamma   90.00
#
_symmetry.space_group_name_H-M   'P 1'
#
loop_
_entity.id
_entity.type
_entity.pdbx_description
1 polymer ?
#
loop_
_entity_poly.entity_id
_entity_poly.type
_entity_poly.pdbx_seq_one_letter_code
_entity_poly.pdbx_strand_id
1 'polypeptide(L)'
;MSLALKTLQLKARYQVYTLLAGNNLSKMHGEGYDFSELREYQIGDDVRKINWTITAKLGRPYVKELHANRELSVVVAAMMDGSLYFGEDNLKQHTITEIATILGYSAHHNNDLFTGFNFHNDKHSVTPP
;
A
#
# COMPACT_ATOMS: atom_id res chain seq x y z
N MET A 1 7.68 9.46 -24.39
CA MET A 1 7.31 9.71 -22.98
C MET A 1 7.57 11.20 -22.70
N SER A 2 6.58 11.99 -22.28
CA SER A 2 6.73 13.46 -22.20
C SER A 2 7.71 13.87 -21.10
N LEU A 3 8.44 14.97 -21.31
CA LEU A 3 9.42 15.50 -20.35
C LEU A 3 8.78 15.80 -18.99
N ALA A 4 7.54 16.30 -19.01
CA ALA A 4 6.75 16.61 -17.82
C ALA A 4 6.51 15.37 -16.94
N LEU A 5 6.13 14.23 -17.54
CA LEU A 5 5.94 12.97 -16.80
C LEU A 5 7.23 12.55 -16.09
N LYS A 6 8.38 12.70 -16.76
CA LYS A 6 9.69 12.32 -16.22
C LYS A 6 10.09 13.20 -15.04
N THR A 7 9.81 14.50 -15.10
CA THR A 7 10.06 15.45 -14.00
C THR A 7 9.15 15.18 -12.79
N LEU A 8 7.87 14.88 -13.05
CA LEU A 8 6.89 14.48 -12.04
C LEU A 8 7.29 13.18 -11.33
N GLN A 9 7.70 12.16 -12.08
CA GLN A 9 8.23 10.91 -11.52
C GLN A 9 9.46 11.16 -10.65
N LEU A 10 10.36 12.07 -11.06
CA LEU A 10 11.57 12.38 -10.30
C LEU A 10 11.26 13.10 -8.98
N LYS A 11 10.31 14.03 -8.98
CA LYS A 11 9.81 14.69 -7.75
C LYS A 11 9.12 13.70 -6.82
N ALA A 12 8.25 12.85 -7.35
CA ALA A 12 7.56 11.80 -6.60
C ALA A 12 8.55 10.86 -5.92
N ARG A 13 9.58 10.40 -6.65
CA ARG A 13 10.70 9.64 -6.10
C ARG A 13 11.33 10.35 -4.92
N TYR A 14 11.77 11.59 -5.12
CA TYR A 14 12.49 12.35 -4.10
C TYR A 14 11.68 12.51 -2.81
N GLN A 15 10.38 12.84 -2.90
CA GLN A 15 9.50 13.04 -1.74
C GLN A 15 9.15 11.73 -1.02
N VAL A 16 8.86 10.65 -1.76
CA VAL A 16 8.59 9.32 -1.19
C VAL A 16 9.82 8.82 -0.42
N TYR A 17 11.02 8.90 -1.01
CA TYR A 17 12.25 8.45 -0.35
C TYR A 17 12.64 9.29 0.88
N THR A 18 12.32 10.59 0.92
CA THR A 18 12.63 11.44 2.07
C THR A 18 11.62 11.32 3.22
N LEU A 19 10.40 10.84 2.95
CA LEU A 19 9.35 10.64 3.97
C LEU A 19 9.24 9.19 4.49
N LEU A 20 9.74 8.18 3.77
CA LEU A 20 9.62 6.75 4.10
C LEU A 20 10.93 6.08 4.59
N ALA A 21 11.84 6.83 5.19
CA ALA A 21 12.84 6.24 6.09
C ALA A 21 12.15 5.86 7.43
N GLY A 22 11.20 4.92 7.39
CA GLY A 22 10.30 4.65 8.50
C GLY A 22 9.37 3.45 8.31
N ASN A 23 9.95 2.25 8.32
CA ASN A 23 9.48 1.13 9.14
C ASN A 23 7.95 1.00 9.36
N ASN A 24 7.18 0.54 8.36
CA ASN A 24 5.80 0.09 8.58
C ASN A 24 5.79 -1.32 9.19
N LEU A 25 6.30 -1.46 10.42
CA LEU A 25 6.01 -2.62 11.26
C LEU A 25 4.71 -2.35 12.02
N SER A 26 3.63 -3.02 11.61
CA SER A 26 2.37 -3.01 12.33
C SER A 26 2.56 -3.55 13.75
N LYS A 27 2.26 -2.73 14.77
CA LYS A 27 2.14 -3.15 16.17
C LYS A 27 0.89 -4.00 16.47
N MET A 28 0.09 -4.35 15.46
CA MET A 28 -1.11 -5.17 15.63
C MET A 28 -0.90 -6.58 15.08
N HIS A 29 -0.95 -7.56 16.00
CA HIS A 29 -1.04 -8.99 15.68
C HIS A 29 -2.45 -9.28 15.14
N GLY A 30 -2.60 -9.24 13.82
CA GLY A 30 -3.81 -9.73 13.13
C GLY A 30 -3.70 -11.21 12.78
N GLU A 31 -4.82 -11.90 12.63
CA GLU A 31 -4.87 -13.28 12.09
C GLU A 31 -4.48 -13.27 10.62
N GLY A 32 -3.18 -13.35 10.36
CA GLY A 32 -2.63 -13.45 9.02
C GLY A 32 -2.83 -14.81 8.38
N TYR A 33 -2.77 -14.87 7.05
CA TYR A 33 -2.83 -16.12 6.28
C TYR A 33 -1.45 -16.67 5.92
N ASP A 34 -0.38 -15.88 6.08
CA ASP A 34 1.00 -16.30 5.81
C ASP A 34 1.72 -16.77 7.07
N PHE A 35 2.30 -17.97 6.98
CA PHE A 35 3.14 -18.53 8.03
C PHE A 35 4.41 -17.69 8.19
N SER A 36 4.60 -17.12 9.38
CA SER A 36 5.78 -16.33 9.74
C SER A 36 6.90 -17.25 10.22
N GLU A 37 6.70 -17.84 11.38
CA GLU A 37 7.72 -18.61 12.09
C GLU A 37 7.06 -19.56 13.11
N LEU A 38 7.82 -20.54 13.58
CA LEU A 38 7.46 -21.37 14.73
C LEU A 38 8.20 -20.89 15.96
N ARG A 39 7.43 -20.51 16.98
CA ARG A 39 7.98 -20.10 18.27
C ARG A 39 7.58 -21.10 19.35
N GLU A 40 8.45 -21.32 20.33
CA GLU A 40 8.09 -22.08 21.54
C GLU A 40 6.97 -21.34 22.30
N TYR A 41 5.96 -22.08 22.76
CA TYR A 41 4.81 -21.56 23.48
C TYR A 41 5.23 -20.78 24.72
N GLN A 42 4.60 -19.62 24.92
CA GLN A 42 4.71 -18.83 26.14
C GLN A 42 3.35 -18.72 26.82
N ILE A 43 3.38 -18.60 28.14
CA ILE A 43 2.18 -18.40 28.95
C ILE A 43 1.46 -17.13 28.50
N GLY A 44 0.20 -17.27 28.09
CA GLY A 44 -0.60 -16.20 27.49
C GLY A 44 -0.88 -16.39 26.00
N ASP A 45 -0.15 -17.29 25.33
CA ASP A 45 -0.42 -17.66 23.95
C ASP A 45 -1.74 -18.45 23.84
N ASP A 46 -2.47 -18.23 22.74
CA ASP A 46 -3.68 -18.99 22.44
C ASP A 46 -3.33 -20.44 22.08
N VAL A 47 -3.79 -21.38 22.90
CA VAL A 47 -3.59 -22.82 22.76
C VAL A 47 -4.11 -23.35 21.41
N ARG A 48 -5.09 -22.68 20.80
CA ARG A 48 -5.63 -23.06 19.47
C ARG A 48 -4.61 -22.89 18.34
N LYS A 49 -3.59 -22.05 18.54
CA LYS A 49 -2.53 -21.78 17.55
C LYS A 49 -1.35 -22.76 17.66
N ILE A 50 -1.41 -23.73 18.58
CA ILE A 50 -0.36 -24.74 18.76
C ILE A 50 -0.28 -25.67 17.54
N ASN A 51 0.93 -25.85 17.03
CA ASN A 51 1.25 -26.87 16.05
C ASN A 51 1.57 -28.18 16.75
N TRP A 52 0.56 -29.04 16.88
CA TRP A 52 0.70 -30.35 17.55
C TRP A 52 1.69 -31.28 16.84
N THR A 53 1.79 -31.22 15.52
CA THR A 53 2.73 -32.07 14.74
C THR A 53 4.18 -31.77 15.08
N ILE A 54 4.53 -30.49 15.20
CA ILE A 54 5.91 -30.07 15.54
C ILE A 54 6.17 -30.24 17.02
N THR A 55 5.17 -29.93 17.85
CA THR A 55 5.20 -30.19 19.29
C THR A 55 5.52 -31.65 19.60
N ALA A 56 4.89 -32.59 18.88
CA ALA A 56 5.16 -34.02 19.04
C ALA A 56 6.59 -34.43 18.63
N LYS A 57 7.19 -33.74 17.65
CA LYS A 57 8.56 -34.02 17.20
C LYS A 57 9.64 -33.43 18.11
N LEU A 58 9.40 -32.24 18.65
CA LEU A 58 10.38 -31.49 19.45
C LEU A 58 10.20 -31.67 20.97
N GLY A 59 9.09 -32.27 21.40
CA GLY A 59 8.80 -32.54 22.81
C GLY A 59 8.42 -31.31 23.63
N ARG A 60 8.24 -30.14 22.99
CA ARG A 60 7.84 -28.88 23.63
C ARG A 60 6.76 -28.20 22.79
N PRO A 61 5.81 -27.46 23.39
CA PRO A 61 4.72 -26.86 22.62
C PRO A 61 5.23 -25.71 21.73
N TYR A 62 4.88 -25.74 20.45
CA TYR A 62 5.20 -24.67 19.48
C TYR A 62 3.93 -24.05 18.94
N VAL A 63 3.91 -22.72 18.84
CA VAL A 63 2.82 -21.92 18.30
C VAL A 63 3.19 -21.45 16.89
N LYS A 64 2.23 -21.49 15.96
CA LYS A 64 2.39 -20.85 14.65
C LYS A 64 2.21 -19.34 14.82
N GLU A 65 3.25 -18.59 14.50
CA GLU A 65 3.12 -17.15 14.31
C GLU A 65 2.66 -16.91 12.87
N LEU A 66 1.63 -16.09 12.72
CA LEU A 66 1.06 -15.74 11.42
C LEU A 66 1.35 -14.26 11.19
N HIS A 67 2.02 -13.93 10.08
CA HIS A 67 2.17 -12.54 9.70
C HIS A 67 0.84 -12.07 9.12
N ALA A 68 0.28 -11.02 9.72
CA ALA A 68 -0.84 -10.30 9.13
C ALA A 68 -0.41 -9.76 7.77
N ASN A 69 -0.77 -10.47 6.69
CA ASN A 69 -0.55 -9.99 5.34
C ASN A 69 -1.50 -8.79 5.17
N ARG A 70 -0.92 -7.59 5.01
CA ARG A 70 -1.67 -6.37 4.74
C ARG A 70 -1.29 -5.90 3.36
N GLU A 71 -2.17 -6.18 2.42
CA GLU A 71 -2.18 -5.53 1.12
C GLU A 71 -2.79 -4.14 1.31
N LEU A 72 -1.96 -3.09 1.26
CA LEU A 72 -2.47 -1.73 1.22
C LEU A 72 -3.01 -1.47 -0.19
N SER A 73 -4.24 -0.97 -0.28
CA SER A 73 -4.85 -0.58 -1.54
C SER A 73 -5.08 0.92 -1.57
N VAL A 74 -4.43 1.60 -2.51
CA VAL A 74 -4.52 3.04 -2.72
C VAL A 74 -5.47 3.32 -3.87
N VAL A 75 -6.58 4.00 -3.57
CA VAL A 75 -7.56 4.41 -4.58
C VAL A 75 -7.53 5.92 -4.73
N VAL A 76 -7.27 6.40 -5.95
CA VAL A 76 -7.30 7.83 -6.29
C VAL A 76 -8.45 8.09 -7.24
N ALA A 77 -9.42 8.90 -6.81
CA ALA A 77 -10.53 9.35 -7.66
C ALA A 77 -10.35 10.83 -8.00
N ALA A 78 -10.06 11.12 -9.27
CA ALA A 78 -9.92 12.46 -9.79
C ALA A 78 -11.17 12.85 -10.58
N MET A 79 -11.79 13.98 -10.22
CA MET A 79 -12.85 14.60 -11.00
C MET A 79 -12.23 15.62 -11.95
N MET A 80 -12.30 15.35 -13.25
CA MET A 80 -11.86 16.21 -14.33
C MET A 80 -13.07 16.93 -14.92
N ASP A 81 -13.64 17.87 -14.17
CA ASP A 81 -14.78 18.68 -14.62
C ASP A 81 -14.33 20.07 -15.12
N GLY A 82 -15.29 20.89 -15.53
CA GLY A 82 -15.04 22.25 -16.02
C GLY A 82 -14.32 23.15 -15.00
N SER A 83 -14.43 22.86 -13.70
CA SER A 83 -13.84 23.66 -12.63
C SER A 83 -12.31 23.63 -12.60
N LEU A 84 -11.71 22.62 -13.24
CA LEU A 84 -10.26 22.49 -13.37
C LEU A 84 -9.68 23.53 -14.33
N TYR A 85 -10.44 24.00 -15.33
CA TYR A 85 -9.97 24.96 -16.33
C TYR A 85 -9.92 26.41 -15.82
N PHE A 86 -10.13 26.62 -14.53
CA PHE A 86 -10.05 27.92 -13.89
C PHE A 86 -8.67 28.19 -13.30
N GLY A 87 -8.10 29.36 -13.61
CA GLY A 87 -6.79 29.81 -13.16
C GLY A 87 -5.81 29.97 -14.32
N GLU A 88 -4.61 30.46 -14.02
CA GLU A 88 -3.53 30.55 -15.01
C GLU A 88 -2.79 29.21 -15.13
N ASP A 89 -2.27 28.96 -16.33
CA ASP A 89 -1.32 27.88 -16.63
C ASP A 89 -1.72 26.47 -16.18
N ASN A 90 -3.02 26.14 -16.21
CA ASN A 90 -3.55 24.83 -15.84
C ASN A 90 -3.11 24.32 -14.44
N LEU A 91 -2.91 25.23 -13.49
CA LEU A 91 -2.36 24.92 -12.16
C LEU A 91 -3.13 23.78 -11.45
N LYS A 92 -4.46 23.77 -11.55
CA LYS A 92 -5.30 22.75 -10.92
C LYS A 92 -5.10 21.37 -11.54
N GLN A 93 -5.06 21.29 -12.88
CA GLN A 93 -4.80 20.05 -13.61
C GLN A 93 -3.40 19.53 -13.28
N HIS A 94 -2.40 20.41 -13.25
CA HIS A 94 -1.04 20.06 -12.88
C HIS A 94 -0.96 19.52 -11.46
N THR A 95 -1.61 20.20 -10.51
CA THR A 95 -1.62 19.79 -9.09
C THR A 95 -2.30 18.44 -8.90
N ILE A 96 -3.47 18.21 -9.49
CA ILE A 96 -4.19 16.93 -9.41
C ILE A 96 -3.34 15.80 -10.03
N THR A 97 -2.73 16.07 -11.18
CA THR A 97 -1.84 15.13 -11.85
C THR A 97 -0.61 14.81 -10.99
N GLU A 98 -0.02 15.82 -10.33
CA GLU A 98 1.13 15.65 -9.43
C GLU A 98 0.77 14.78 -8.23
N ILE A 99 -0.35 15.06 -7.56
CA ILE A 99 -0.83 14.26 -6.43
C ILE A 99 -1.10 12.81 -6.86
N ALA A 100 -1.86 12.59 -7.94
CA ALA A 100 -2.17 11.26 -8.43
C ALA A 100 -0.91 10.48 -8.83
N THR A 101 0.06 11.15 -9.46
CA THR A 101 1.34 10.54 -9.86
C THR A 101 2.19 10.16 -8.65
N ILE A 102 2.27 11.03 -7.64
CA ILE A 102 3.03 10.75 -6.41
C ILE A 102 2.44 9.55 -5.67
N LEU A 103 1.11 9.52 -5.51
CA LEU A 103 0.42 8.42 -4.83
C LEU A 103 0.57 7.10 -5.61
N GLY A 104 0.36 7.12 -6.92
CA GLY A 104 0.54 5.93 -7.76
C GLY A 104 1.97 5.43 -7.78
N TYR A 105 2.95 6.33 -7.84
CA TYR A 105 4.37 5.96 -7.77
C TYR A 105 4.74 5.39 -6.41
N SER A 106 4.24 5.98 -5.32
CA SER A 106 4.50 5.49 -3.97
C SER A 106 3.91 4.09 -3.76
N ALA A 107 2.67 3.87 -4.19
CA ALA A 107 2.00 2.57 -4.09
C ALA A 107 2.76 1.50 -4.87
N HIS A 108 3.10 1.78 -6.14
CA HIS A 108 3.91 0.88 -6.95
C HIS A 108 5.28 0.62 -6.33
N HIS A 109 5.93 1.61 -5.73
CA HIS A 109 7.25 1.40 -5.12
C HIS A 109 7.18 0.51 -3.88
N ASN A 110 6.11 0.59 -3.11
CA ASN A 110 5.89 -0.22 -1.92
C ASN A 110 5.30 -1.61 -2.22
N ASN A 111 5.04 -1.93 -3.49
CA ASN A 111 4.26 -3.11 -3.92
C ASN A 111 2.84 -3.14 -3.35
N ASP A 112 2.24 -1.96 -3.17
CA ASP A 112 0.85 -1.79 -2.78
C ASP A 112 -0.04 -1.73 -4.05
N LEU A 113 -1.30 -2.15 -3.92
CA LEU A 113 -2.26 -2.04 -5.02
C LEU A 113 -2.60 -0.57 -5.29
N PHE A 114 -2.73 -0.19 -6.56
CA PHE A 114 -3.15 1.16 -6.94
C PHE A 114 -4.26 1.16 -7.99
N THR A 115 -5.37 1.81 -7.67
CA THR A 115 -6.49 1.99 -8.61
C THR A 115 -6.75 3.47 -8.83
N GLY A 116 -6.63 3.93 -10.08
CA GLY A 116 -6.99 5.28 -10.48
C GLY A 116 -8.37 5.34 -11.12
N PHE A 117 -9.24 6.22 -10.64
CA PHE A 117 -10.51 6.58 -11.27
C PHE A 117 -10.43 8.02 -11.80
N ASN A 118 -10.68 8.20 -13.09
CA ASN A 118 -10.83 9.54 -13.67
C ASN A 118 -12.27 9.71 -14.13
N PHE A 119 -12.95 10.72 -13.59
CA PHE A 119 -14.31 11.08 -13.99
C PHE A 119 -14.25 12.33 -14.86
N HIS A 120 -14.81 12.28 -16.06
CA HIS A 120 -14.94 13.43 -16.94
C HIS A 120 -16.34 13.47 -17.53
N ASN A 121 -17.17 14.37 -16.99
CA ASN A 121 -18.58 14.46 -17.35
C ASN A 121 -19.26 13.08 -17.17
N ASP A 122 -19.83 12.50 -18.22
CA ASP A 122 -20.45 11.16 -18.20
C ASP A 122 -19.47 9.99 -18.48
N LYS A 123 -18.19 10.27 -18.72
CA LYS A 123 -17.18 9.26 -19.02
C LYS A 123 -16.31 9.00 -17.79
N HIS A 124 -15.99 7.74 -17.55
CA HIS A 124 -15.02 7.36 -16.53
C HIS A 124 -13.96 6.42 -17.12
N SER A 125 -12.73 6.54 -16.64
CA SER A 125 -11.66 5.58 -16.90
C SER A 125 -11.10 5.04 -15.59
N VAL A 126 -10.76 3.75 -15.60
CA VAL A 126 -10.24 3.04 -14.44
C VAL A 126 -8.92 2.37 -14.80
N THR A 127 -7.92 2.53 -13.96
CA THR A 127 -6.69 1.73 -14.01
C THR A 127 -6.86 0.55 -13.06
N PRO A 128 -6.74 -0.71 -13.53
CA PRO A 128 -6.81 -1.87 -12.67
C PRO A 128 -5.63 -1.89 -11.67
N PRO A 129 -5.81 -2.53 -10.50
CA PRO A 129 -4.79 -2.65 -9.46
C PRO A 129 -3.56 -3.45 -9.91
#